data_AF-A0A839YJ77-F1
#
_entry.id   AF-A0A839YJ77-F1
#
_cell.length_a   1.000
_cell.length_b   1.000
_cell.length_c   1.000
_cell.angle_alpha   90.00
_cell.angle_beta   90.00
_cell.angle_gamma   90.00
#
_symmetry.space_group_name_H-M   'P 1'
#
loop_
_entity.id
_entity.type
_entity.pdbx_description
1 polymer ?
#
loop_
_entity_poly.entity_id
_entity_poly.type
_entity_poly.pdbx_seq_one_letter_code
_entity_poly.pdbx_strand_id
1 'polypeptide(L)'
;MATRLQSGLLAISLTLGLSGCWKFETPYVQTMLLGMTAPEKAAFEARLRYFDCLRPHADDALAGPPLTDEQVERLGYACPTELREAAVITERYNRTLPAEEFDETLFGGRTAEERVGKIERELASAKWCDFRDCGPVM
;
A
#
# COMPACT_ATOMS: atom_id res chain seq x y z
N MET A 1 41.41 44.55 9.74
CA MET A 1 39.97 44.58 10.06
C MET A 1 39.26 43.61 9.14
N ALA A 2 38.46 42.70 9.73
CA ALA A 2 37.51 41.82 9.05
C ALA A 2 36.49 42.66 8.24
N THR A 3 35.79 42.17 7.21
CA THR A 3 34.83 41.06 7.26
C THR A 3 34.35 40.64 5.85
N ARG A 4 34.30 39.31 5.66
CA ARG A 4 33.21 38.47 5.11
C ARG A 4 32.83 38.51 3.61
N LEU A 5 33.15 37.37 2.98
CA LEU A 5 32.42 36.72 1.89
C LEU A 5 30.91 36.65 2.20
N GLN A 6 30.08 36.83 1.16
CA GLN A 6 28.83 36.08 1.07
C GLN A 6 28.44 35.86 -0.39
N SER A 7 28.74 34.65 -0.85
CA SER A 7 28.26 34.03 -2.07
C SER A 7 26.75 33.82 -1.96
N GLY A 8 25.97 34.58 -2.73
CA GLY A 8 24.54 34.35 -2.91
C GLY A 8 24.29 33.30 -4.00
N LEU A 9 24.65 32.04 -3.72
CA LEU A 9 24.13 30.90 -4.47
C LEU A 9 22.65 30.76 -4.09
N LEU A 10 21.77 31.30 -4.93
CA LEU A 10 20.37 30.89 -5.00
C LEU A 10 20.36 29.44 -5.49
N ALA A 11 20.55 28.52 -4.55
CA ALA A 11 20.10 27.15 -4.70
C ALA A 11 18.57 27.20 -4.77
N ILE A 12 18.06 27.42 -5.98
CA ILE A 12 16.69 27.05 -6.34
C ILE A 12 16.69 25.53 -6.23
N SER A 13 16.40 25.04 -5.02
CA SER A 13 16.10 23.65 -4.77
C SER A 13 14.92 23.30 -5.67
N LEU A 14 15.25 22.68 -6.79
CA LEU A 14 14.38 21.84 -7.60
C LEU A 14 13.92 20.67 -6.71
N THR A 15 13.07 20.94 -5.72
CA THR A 15 12.18 19.94 -5.11
C THR A 15 10.98 19.73 -6.04
N LEU A 16 11.27 19.54 -7.32
CA LEU A 16 10.29 19.15 -8.32
C LEU A 16 10.10 17.64 -8.19
N GLY A 17 9.11 17.27 -7.37
CA GLY A 17 8.19 16.19 -7.70
C GLY A 17 8.73 14.76 -7.81
N LEU A 18 9.55 14.30 -6.87
CA LEU A 18 9.93 12.89 -6.73
C LEU A 18 9.39 12.31 -5.42
N SER A 19 8.10 11.96 -5.39
CA SER A 19 7.49 11.13 -4.32
C SER A 19 6.00 10.89 -4.62
N GLY A 20 5.68 10.62 -5.89
CA GLY A 20 4.30 10.47 -6.37
C GLY A 20 3.65 9.11 -6.12
N CYS A 21 4.21 8.24 -5.27
CA CYS A 21 3.76 6.83 -5.24
C CYS A 21 2.79 6.46 -4.12
N TRP A 22 2.46 7.40 -3.22
CA TRP A 22 1.56 7.12 -2.09
C TRP A 22 0.48 8.17 -1.90
N LYS A 23 0.42 9.15 -2.80
CA LYS A 23 -0.63 10.16 -2.78
C LYS A 23 -1.89 9.60 -3.42
N PHE A 24 -2.57 8.73 -2.68
CA PHE A 24 -4.03 8.67 -2.74
C PHE A 24 -4.55 10.03 -2.26
N GLU A 25 -4.46 11.06 -3.10
CA GLU A 25 -5.06 12.34 -2.77
C GLU A 25 -6.57 12.10 -2.62
N THR A 26 -7.13 12.54 -1.50
CA THR A 26 -8.55 12.41 -1.13
C THR A 26 -9.56 12.66 -2.25
N PRO A 27 -9.37 13.60 -3.21
CA PRO A 27 -10.27 13.72 -4.35
C PRO A 27 -10.29 12.51 -5.29
N TYR A 28 -9.16 11.84 -5.52
CA TYR A 28 -9.08 10.66 -6.40
C TYR A 28 -9.74 9.43 -5.78
N VAL A 29 -9.62 9.28 -4.45
CA VAL A 29 -10.30 8.22 -3.70
C VAL A 29 -11.82 8.36 -3.83
N GLN A 30 -12.37 9.58 -3.70
CA GLN A 30 -13.81 9.78 -3.87
C GLN A 30 -14.31 9.44 -5.27
N THR A 31 -13.53 9.74 -6.32
CA THR A 31 -13.92 9.38 -7.69
C THR A 31 -13.90 7.87 -7.94
N MET A 32 -12.96 7.12 -7.34
CA MET A 32 -12.92 5.66 -7.46
C MET A 32 -14.13 4.99 -6.79
N LEU A 33 -14.69 5.61 -5.75
CA LEU A 33 -15.82 5.07 -5.00
C LEU A 33 -17.18 5.22 -5.72
N LEU A 34 -17.30 6.09 -6.73
CA LEU A 34 -18.58 6.42 -7.36
C LEU A 34 -19.17 5.29 -8.21
N GLY A 35 -18.37 4.30 -8.61
CA GLY A 35 -18.81 3.13 -9.38
C GLY A 35 -18.87 1.83 -8.57
N MET A 36 -18.43 1.85 -7.31
CA MET A 36 -18.28 0.64 -6.52
C MET A 36 -19.60 0.20 -5.88
N THR A 37 -19.80 -1.11 -5.79
CA THR A 37 -20.87 -1.64 -4.95
C THR A 37 -20.56 -1.39 -3.47
N ALA A 38 -21.57 -1.40 -2.59
CA ALA A 38 -21.34 -1.24 -1.15
C ALA A 38 -20.31 -2.22 -0.55
N PRO A 39 -20.33 -3.54 -0.85
CA PRO A 39 -19.32 -4.47 -0.32
C PRO A 39 -17.92 -4.24 -0.92
N GLU A 40 -17.84 -3.83 -2.18
CA GLU A 40 -16.58 -3.46 -2.84
C GLU A 40 -15.95 -2.23 -2.18
N LYS A 41 -16.77 -1.19 -1.95
CA LYS A 41 -16.36 0.02 -1.25
C LYS A 41 -15.85 -0.29 0.16
N ALA A 42 -16.55 -1.16 0.90
CA ALA A 42 -16.11 -1.57 2.23
C ALA A 42 -14.75 -2.29 2.19
N ALA A 43 -14.53 -3.19 1.22
CA ALA A 43 -13.24 -3.84 1.02
C ALA A 43 -12.13 -2.86 0.64
N PHE A 44 -12.43 -1.89 -0.22
CA PHE A 44 -11.50 -0.84 -0.61
C PHE A 44 -11.10 0.05 0.57
N GLU A 45 -12.08 0.53 1.35
CA GLU A 45 -11.83 1.34 2.55
C GLU A 45 -11.02 0.59 3.62
N ALA A 46 -11.26 -0.72 3.79
CA ALA A 46 -10.47 -1.54 4.70
C ALA A 46 -9.01 -1.66 4.27
N ARG A 47 -8.76 -1.83 2.95
CA ARG A 47 -7.39 -1.82 2.41
C ARG A 47 -6.72 -0.46 2.59
N LEU A 48 -7.46 0.65 2.39
CA LEU A 48 -6.93 1.99 2.64
C LEU A 48 -6.48 2.18 4.10
N ARG A 49 -7.28 1.72 5.08
CA ARG A 49 -6.87 1.78 6.50
C ARG A 49 -5.56 1.01 6.75
N TYR A 50 -5.43 -0.17 6.17
CA TYR A 50 -4.18 -0.93 6.23
C TYR A 50 -3.01 -0.17 5.60
N PHE A 51 -3.20 0.46 4.44
CA PHE A 51 -2.13 1.23 3.79
C PHE A 51 -1.77 2.51 4.56
N ASP A 52 -2.75 3.20 5.15
CA ASP A 52 -2.49 4.37 5.99
C ASP A 52 -1.68 4.01 7.24
N CYS A 53 -1.93 2.83 7.82
CA CYS A 53 -1.10 2.28 8.90
C CYS A 53 0.31 1.92 8.42
N LEU A 54 0.42 1.29 7.24
CA LEU A 54 1.70 0.82 6.71
C LEU A 54 2.63 1.97 6.28
N ARG A 55 2.06 3.10 5.85
CA ARG A 55 2.79 4.27 5.34
C ARG A 55 4.00 4.70 6.20
N PRO A 56 3.86 5.01 7.51
CA PRO A 56 5.02 5.39 8.33
C PRO A 56 6.11 4.31 8.36
N HIS A 57 5.75 3.02 8.41
CA HIS A 57 6.72 1.93 8.39
C HIS A 57 7.48 1.87 7.06
N ALA A 58 6.79 2.18 5.96
CA ALA A 58 7.40 2.22 4.65
C ALA A 58 8.27 3.47 4.44
N ASP A 59 7.85 4.64 4.92
CA ASP A 59 8.63 5.87 4.88
C ASP A 59 9.96 5.68 5.65
N ASP A 60 9.90 5.07 6.84
CA ASP A 60 11.08 4.72 7.63
C ASP A 60 12.01 3.74 6.91
N ALA A 61 11.44 2.72 6.24
CA ALA A 61 12.19 1.75 5.47
C ALA A 61 12.87 2.36 4.24
N LEU A 62 12.19 3.27 3.52
CA LEU A 62 12.73 3.96 2.35
C LEU A 62 13.84 4.96 2.70
N ALA A 63 13.80 5.53 3.91
CA ALA A 63 14.89 6.37 4.42
C ALA A 63 16.13 5.55 4.86
N GLY A 64 15.96 4.23 4.99
CA GLY A 64 17.01 3.29 5.40
C GLY A 64 17.82 2.71 4.23
N PRO A 65 18.72 1.75 4.52
CA PRO A 65 19.41 1.00 3.49
C PRO A 65 18.42 0.12 2.70
N PRO A 66 18.78 -0.29 1.46
CA PRO A 66 17.96 -1.22 0.67
C PRO A 66 17.62 -2.49 1.45
N LEU A 67 16.34 -2.85 1.47
CA LEU A 67 15.84 -4.03 2.15
C LEU A 67 16.00 -5.29 1.29
N THR A 68 16.24 -6.43 1.93
CA THR A 68 16.12 -7.75 1.28
C THR A 68 14.66 -8.12 1.09
N ASP A 69 14.37 -9.04 0.16
CA ASP A 69 13.00 -9.53 -0.08
C ASP A 69 12.34 -10.05 1.21
N GLU A 70 13.09 -10.71 2.09
CA GLU A 70 12.60 -11.20 3.39
C GLU A 70 12.27 -10.06 4.38
N GLN A 71 13.05 -8.97 4.35
CA GLN A 71 12.77 -7.79 5.18
C GLN A 71 11.54 -7.04 4.66
N VAL A 72 11.41 -6.96 3.34
CA VAL A 72 10.24 -6.40 2.65
C VAL A 72 8.98 -7.19 2.99
N GLU A 73 9.03 -8.52 2.91
CA GLU A 73 7.90 -9.38 3.26
C GLU A 73 7.47 -9.15 4.72
N ARG A 74 8.42 -9.13 5.66
CA ARG A 74 8.14 -8.84 7.09
C ARG A 74 7.49 -7.48 7.31
N LEU A 75 7.90 -6.47 6.55
CA LEU A 75 7.37 -5.13 6.66
C LEU A 75 5.89 -5.06 6.25
N GLY A 76 5.46 -5.88 5.28
CA GLY A 76 4.04 -6.06 4.93
C GLY A 76 3.15 -6.49 6.12
N TYR A 77 3.73 -7.10 7.16
CA TYR A 77 3.00 -7.52 8.37
C TYR A 77 3.12 -6.53 9.54
N ALA A 78 3.67 -5.32 9.33
CA ALA A 78 3.86 -4.34 10.41
C ALA A 78 2.55 -3.85 11.05
N CYS A 79 1.43 -3.91 10.31
CA CYS A 79 0.09 -3.51 10.75
C CYS A 79 -0.86 -4.72 10.82
N PRO A 80 -0.68 -5.65 11.77
CA PRO A 80 -1.36 -6.94 11.75
C PRO A 80 -2.89 -6.82 11.94
N THR A 81 -3.36 -5.83 12.69
CA THR A 81 -4.80 -5.65 12.95
C THR A 81 -5.52 -5.17 11.69
N GLU A 82 -5.00 -4.13 11.04
CA GLU A 82 -5.57 -3.54 9.83
C GLU A 82 -5.42 -4.49 8.65
N LEU A 83 -4.30 -5.20 8.55
CA LEU A 83 -4.07 -6.23 7.55
C LEU A 83 -5.12 -7.34 7.66
N ARG A 84 -5.34 -7.83 8.89
CA ARG A 84 -6.36 -8.86 9.14
C ARG A 84 -7.76 -8.35 8.84
N GLU A 85 -8.09 -7.12 9.22
CA GLU A 85 -9.38 -6.50 8.91
C GLU A 85 -9.60 -6.40 7.40
N ALA A 86 -8.61 -5.89 6.66
CA ALA A 86 -8.64 -5.78 5.21
C ALA A 86 -8.83 -7.15 4.54
N ALA A 87 -8.17 -8.19 5.06
CA ALA A 87 -8.31 -9.55 4.55
C ALA A 87 -9.72 -10.13 4.80
N VAL A 88 -10.28 -9.96 6.00
CA VAL A 88 -11.64 -10.43 6.34
C VAL A 88 -12.69 -9.73 5.49
N ILE A 89 -12.60 -8.41 5.33
CA ILE A 89 -13.60 -7.66 4.55
C ILE A 89 -13.46 -7.97 3.05
N THR A 90 -12.23 -8.12 2.55
CA THR A 90 -11.99 -8.59 1.17
C THR A 90 -12.57 -9.98 0.94
N GLU A 91 -12.42 -10.92 1.89
CA GLU A 91 -13.00 -12.26 1.78
C GLU A 91 -14.53 -12.19 1.65
N ARG A 92 -15.17 -11.37 2.48
CA ARG A 92 -16.62 -11.15 2.43
C ARG A 92 -17.05 -10.57 1.10
N TYR A 93 -16.29 -9.61 0.55
CA TYR A 93 -16.55 -9.06 -0.77
C TYR A 93 -16.40 -10.11 -1.87
N ASN A 94 -15.32 -10.90 -1.86
CA ASN A 94 -15.11 -11.96 -2.87
C ASN A 94 -16.27 -12.96 -2.90
N ARG A 95 -16.93 -13.21 -1.77
CA ARG A 95 -18.14 -14.06 -1.72
C ARG A 95 -19.39 -13.44 -2.34
N THR A 96 -19.38 -12.13 -2.60
CA THR A 96 -20.45 -11.42 -3.32
C THR A 96 -20.23 -11.41 -4.83
N LEU A 97 -19.04 -11.78 -5.29
CA LEU A 97 -18.71 -11.84 -6.71
C LEU A 97 -19.39 -13.05 -7.37
N PRO A 98 -19.76 -12.94 -8.65
CA PRO A 98 -20.20 -14.09 -9.44
C PRO A 98 -19.13 -15.20 -9.45
N ALA A 99 -19.54 -16.45 -9.57
CA ALA A 99 -18.63 -17.60 -9.56
C ALA A 99 -17.56 -17.55 -10.67
N GLU A 100 -17.81 -16.82 -11.75
CA GLU A 100 -16.85 -16.60 -12.85
C GLU A 100 -15.75 -15.58 -12.51
N GLU A 101 -15.98 -14.70 -11.53
CA GLU A 101 -14.99 -13.77 -10.98
C GLU A 101 -14.36 -14.30 -9.69
N PHE A 102 -15.00 -15.29 -9.06
CA PHE A 102 -14.45 -16.03 -7.94
C PHE A 102 -13.47 -17.09 -8.46
N ASP A 103 -12.17 -16.85 -8.25
CA ASP A 103 -11.17 -17.84 -8.62
C ASP A 103 -11.28 -19.11 -7.75
N GLU A 104 -12.01 -20.10 -8.26
CA GLU A 104 -12.20 -21.40 -7.60
C GLU A 104 -10.88 -22.16 -7.43
N THR A 105 -9.85 -21.89 -8.24
CA THR A 105 -8.53 -22.53 -8.05
C THR A 105 -7.80 -21.94 -6.85
N LEU A 106 -8.05 -20.68 -6.53
CA LEU A 106 -7.47 -19.98 -5.40
C LEU A 106 -8.27 -20.16 -4.11
N PHE A 107 -9.58 -20.41 -4.20
CA PHE A 107 -10.49 -20.35 -3.04
C PHE A 107 -11.45 -21.55 -2.90
N GLY A 108 -11.54 -22.44 -3.89
CA GLY A 108 -12.34 -23.65 -3.86
C GLY A 108 -11.86 -24.63 -2.80
N GLY A 109 -12.80 -25.20 -2.04
CA GLY A 109 -12.53 -26.21 -0.99
C GLY A 109 -11.85 -25.68 0.28
N ARG A 110 -11.48 -24.41 0.34
CA ARG A 110 -10.87 -23.78 1.54
C ARG A 110 -11.93 -23.35 2.55
N THR A 111 -11.60 -23.41 3.83
CA THR A 111 -12.35 -22.75 4.89
C THR A 111 -12.27 -21.23 4.77
N ALA A 112 -13.20 -20.51 5.40
CA ALA A 112 -13.15 -19.04 5.42
C ALA A 112 -11.81 -18.52 5.99
N GLU A 113 -11.30 -19.16 7.04
CA GLU A 113 -10.05 -18.79 7.68
C GLU A 113 -8.83 -18.96 6.75
N GLU A 114 -8.78 -20.05 5.98
CA GLU A 114 -7.72 -20.28 5.00
C GLU A 114 -7.76 -19.29 3.83
N ARG A 115 -8.96 -18.84 3.43
CA ARG A 115 -9.11 -17.79 2.42
C ARG A 115 -8.64 -16.45 2.95
N VAL A 116 -9.03 -16.09 4.19
CA VAL A 116 -8.56 -14.86 4.83
C VAL A 116 -7.04 -14.88 4.95
N GLY A 117 -6.44 -15.96 5.45
CA GLY A 117 -4.98 -16.06 5.56
C GLY A 117 -4.26 -15.98 4.21
N LYS A 118 -4.88 -16.43 3.12
CA LYS A 118 -4.33 -16.26 1.76
C LYS A 118 -4.39 -14.79 1.32
N ILE A 119 -5.54 -14.14 1.49
CA ILE A 119 -5.70 -12.71 1.17
C ILE A 119 -4.73 -11.87 2.00
N GLU A 120 -4.53 -12.22 3.26
CA GLU A 120 -3.58 -11.56 4.16
C GLU A 120 -2.15 -11.60 3.61
N ARG A 121 -1.67 -12.78 3.20
CA ARG A 121 -0.35 -12.93 2.57
C ARG A 121 -0.26 -12.16 1.25
N GLU A 122 -1.32 -12.19 0.44
CA GLU A 122 -1.35 -11.46 -0.83
C GLU A 122 -1.31 -9.95 -0.63
N LEU A 123 -2.04 -9.41 0.35
CA LEU A 123 -2.00 -7.99 0.69
C LEU A 123 -0.63 -7.58 1.23
N ALA A 124 -0.03 -8.39 2.10
CA ALA A 124 1.30 -8.13 2.66
C ALA A 124 2.41 -8.18 1.60
N SER A 125 2.30 -9.06 0.60
CA SER A 125 3.30 -9.23 -0.46
C SER A 125 3.12 -8.28 -1.66
N ALA A 126 1.88 -8.04 -2.10
CA ALA A 126 1.60 -7.27 -3.32
C ALA A 126 1.94 -5.78 -3.19
N LYS A 127 1.90 -5.21 -1.98
CA LYS A 127 2.13 -3.77 -1.79
C LYS A 127 3.56 -3.33 -2.05
N TRP A 128 4.53 -4.24 -1.98
CA TRP A 128 5.94 -3.90 -2.17
C TRP A 128 6.40 -3.83 -3.62
N CYS A 129 5.64 -4.38 -4.57
CA CYS A 129 5.83 -4.06 -5.99
C CYS A 129 5.61 -2.56 -6.25
N ASP A 130 4.59 -1.96 -5.60
CA ASP A 130 4.31 -0.52 -5.71
C ASP A 130 5.39 0.35 -5.01
N PHE A 131 6.10 -0.18 -3.99
CA PHE A 131 7.21 0.49 -3.31
C PHE A 131 8.56 0.34 -4.04
N ARG A 132 8.82 -0.82 -4.68
CA ARG A 132 10.07 -1.11 -5.41
C ARG A 132 10.22 -0.30 -6.70
N ASP A 133 9.12 0.15 -7.31
CA ASP A 133 9.12 0.92 -8.57
C ASP A 133 9.07 2.45 -8.39
N CYS A 134 9.39 2.96 -7.20
CA CYS A 134 9.42 4.41 -6.93
C CYS A 134 10.75 4.96 -6.40
N GLY A 135 11.80 4.14 -6.42
CA GLY A 135 13.16 4.67 -6.42
C GLY A 135 13.56 5.03 -7.85
N PRO A 136 14.17 6.20 -8.12
CA PRO A 136 14.83 6.39 -9.39
C PRO A 136 15.88 5.28 -9.53
N VAL A 137 15.86 4.57 -10.66
CA VAL A 137 17.05 3.86 -11.14
C VAL A 137 18.10 4.93 -11.42
N MET A 138 18.94 5.23 -10.43
CA MET A 138 20.22 5.93 -10.57
C MET A 138 21.21 5.45 -9.52
#